data_AF-A0A958USD2-F1
#
_entry.id   AF-A0A958USD2-F1
#
_cell.length_a   1.000
_cell.length_b   1.000
_cell.length_c   1.000
_cell.angle_alpha   90.00
_cell.angle_beta   90.00
_cell.angle_gamma   90.00
#
_symmetry.space_group_name_H-M   'P 1'
#
loop_
_entity.id
_entity.type
_entity.pdbx_description
1 polymer ?
#
loop_
_entity_poly.entity_id
_entity_poly.type
_entity_poly.pdbx_seq_one_letter_code
_entity_poly.pdbx_strand_id
1 'polypeptide(L)'
;VFIVTQEEAIENEKGRATDTKTWHYKANNVRDFAFATSRKYIWDAMAVNINGHNVMAVSLYPKEGNPLWEEHSTRVVANTLEEYSKLTFDYPYSKAVSVNADRQGMEYPMICFNFGRPSADGTYSERLKHGMIGVITHEVGHNFFPMIVNSDERQWTWMDEGLNSFVETLAELDYDPNFDTGNLPKDIVRYMSGDQKFLSPIMSQGDYVHQFGPNAYTKPAAGLYMLRHTIMGEELFDYAFRTYAQRWMFKHPTPADFFRTMEDASAMDLDWFWRGWFYTTDVTDIGIKEVKQYYLTDQPTEAAKKFAEQRNFNLEGRQLVYYAEAGDNFDPKNAKKASDFPFLNEYINGLSPEEKAELKEAPSYFYQVTFEKPGGLVMPIIAEISYADGTKERKTFPAQIWRYDENEINKVFKTDKEITSIVVDPDLETADVDTTNNAWPQETQQTDFEKFKNEMKN
;
A
#
# COMPACT_ATOMS: atom_id res chain seq x y z
N VAL A 1 -4.85 -31.60 12.32
CA VAL A 1 -5.08 -32.99 12.79
C VAL A 1 -3.96 -33.83 12.22
N PHE A 2 -3.22 -34.51 13.10
CA PHE A 2 -2.17 -35.42 12.65
C PHE A 2 -2.77 -36.69 12.05
N ILE A 3 -2.51 -36.90 10.76
CA ILE A 3 -2.76 -38.15 10.06
C ILE A 3 -1.62 -39.14 10.30
N VAL A 4 -0.38 -38.62 10.43
CA VAL A 4 0.80 -39.36 10.89
C VAL A 4 1.46 -38.52 11.98
N THR A 5 1.59 -39.07 13.19
CA THR A 5 2.22 -38.36 14.31
C THR A 5 3.75 -38.38 14.23
N GLN A 6 4.41 -37.57 15.06
CA GLN A 6 5.87 -37.60 15.17
C GLN A 6 6.39 -38.96 15.66
N GLU A 7 5.74 -39.59 16.62
CA GLU A 7 6.13 -40.92 17.12
C GLU A 7 6.06 -41.97 16.01
N GLU A 8 4.99 -41.95 15.21
CA GLU A 8 4.83 -42.83 14.06
C GLU A 8 5.90 -42.56 12.99
N ALA A 9 6.21 -41.30 12.69
CA ALA A 9 7.28 -40.93 11.76
C ALA A 9 8.68 -41.38 12.25
N ILE A 10 8.95 -41.27 13.56
CA ILE A 10 10.19 -41.76 14.19
C ILE A 10 10.29 -43.28 14.12
N GLU A 11 9.18 -44.00 14.30
CA GLU A 11 9.18 -45.45 14.14
C GLU A 11 9.40 -45.85 12.68
N ASN A 12 8.68 -45.22 11.76
CA ASN A 12 8.78 -45.45 10.32
C ASN A 12 10.19 -45.19 9.78
N GLU A 13 10.92 -44.19 10.30
CA GLU A 13 12.24 -43.86 9.76
C GLU A 13 13.33 -44.92 10.04
N LYS A 14 13.13 -45.79 11.04
CA LYS A 14 14.08 -46.85 11.46
C LYS A 14 14.27 -47.93 10.40
N GLY A 15 13.24 -48.20 9.59
CA GLY A 15 13.23 -49.27 8.59
C GLY A 15 13.13 -48.78 7.15
N ARG A 16 13.37 -49.66 6.18
CA ARG A 16 13.02 -49.45 4.78
C ARG A 16 12.17 -50.63 4.32
N ALA A 17 11.01 -50.35 3.70
CA ALA A 17 10.20 -51.38 3.09
C ALA A 17 10.96 -52.03 1.92
N THR A 18 10.88 -53.35 1.83
CA THR A 18 11.41 -54.13 0.69
C THR A 18 10.37 -54.35 -0.39
N ASP A 19 9.09 -54.24 -0.04
CA ASP A 19 7.97 -54.35 -0.97
C ASP A 19 7.63 -53.01 -1.62
N THR A 20 6.94 -53.06 -2.77
CA THR A 20 6.52 -51.86 -3.50
C THR A 20 5.02 -51.61 -3.32
N LYS A 21 4.63 -50.33 -3.28
CA LYS A 21 3.25 -49.88 -3.28
C LYS A 21 3.08 -48.86 -4.39
N THR A 22 2.12 -49.09 -5.29
CA THR A 22 1.84 -48.20 -6.42
C THR A 22 0.70 -47.26 -6.08
N TRP A 23 0.91 -45.96 -6.30
CA TRP A 23 -0.11 -44.92 -6.20
C TRP A 23 -0.36 -44.32 -7.58
N HIS A 24 -1.64 -44.16 -7.94
CA HIS A 24 -2.04 -43.52 -9.20
C HIS A 24 -2.71 -42.18 -8.87
N TYR A 25 -2.12 -41.09 -9.38
CA TYR A 25 -2.65 -39.74 -9.21
C TYR A 25 -3.28 -39.25 -10.52
N LYS A 26 -4.39 -38.53 -10.42
CA LYS A 26 -5.02 -37.83 -11.53
C LYS A 26 -5.42 -36.44 -11.06
N ALA A 27 -5.02 -35.42 -11.81
CA ALA A 27 -5.44 -34.04 -11.63
C ALA A 27 -5.88 -33.49 -12.99
N ASN A 28 -6.90 -32.62 -12.99
CA ASN A 28 -7.36 -31.91 -14.17
C ASN A 28 -7.03 -30.43 -14.01
N ASN A 29 -6.88 -29.71 -15.12
CA ASN A 29 -6.61 -28.27 -15.15
C ASN A 29 -5.34 -27.82 -14.41
N VAL A 30 -4.33 -28.70 -14.34
CA VAL A 30 -3.00 -28.40 -13.81
C VAL A 30 -1.99 -28.25 -14.94
N ARG A 31 -1.04 -27.33 -14.80
CA ARG A 31 0.02 -27.07 -15.80
C ARG A 31 1.31 -27.83 -15.55
N ASP A 32 1.53 -28.30 -14.32
CA ASP A 32 2.75 -28.99 -13.91
C ASP A 32 2.44 -30.07 -12.86
N PHE A 33 3.44 -30.90 -12.53
CA PHE A 33 3.34 -31.99 -11.58
C PHE A 33 4.60 -32.11 -10.73
N ALA A 34 4.41 -32.12 -9.41
CA ALA A 34 5.43 -32.49 -8.45
C ALA A 34 4.91 -33.50 -7.43
N PHE A 35 5.83 -34.18 -6.76
CA PHE A 35 5.51 -35.12 -5.69
C PHE A 35 6.62 -35.14 -4.65
N ALA A 36 6.25 -35.48 -3.42
CA ALA A 36 7.18 -35.67 -2.32
C ALA A 36 6.86 -36.99 -1.61
N THR A 37 7.89 -37.75 -1.25
CA THR A 37 7.73 -38.98 -0.45
C THR A 37 8.86 -39.09 0.55
N SER A 38 8.52 -39.36 1.80
CA SER A 38 9.49 -39.68 2.82
C SER A 38 8.84 -40.51 3.91
N ARG A 39 9.56 -41.51 4.42
CA ARG A 39 9.15 -42.24 5.63
C ARG A 39 9.27 -41.41 6.92
N LYS A 40 9.89 -40.23 6.81
CA LYS A 40 10.11 -39.31 7.93
C LYS A 40 8.99 -38.28 8.08
N TYR A 41 8.04 -38.21 7.14
CA TYR A 41 7.02 -37.16 7.19
C TYR A 41 6.03 -37.41 8.31
N ILE A 42 5.95 -36.42 9.20
CA ILE A 42 4.75 -36.05 9.93
C ILE A 42 3.77 -35.52 8.89
N TRP A 43 2.50 -35.91 9.02
CA TRP A 43 1.43 -35.46 8.15
C TRP A 43 0.37 -34.78 8.99
N ASP A 44 0.36 -33.44 8.94
CA ASP A 44 -0.68 -32.62 9.55
C ASP A 44 -1.65 -32.10 8.47
N ALA A 45 -2.93 -32.10 8.80
CA ALA A 45 -3.99 -31.71 7.89
C ALA A 45 -5.12 -30.97 8.60
N MET A 46 -5.64 -29.92 7.96
CA MET A 46 -6.76 -29.11 8.43
C MET A 46 -7.77 -28.94 7.31
N ALA A 47 -9.05 -29.14 7.61
CA ALA A 47 -10.13 -28.83 6.67
C ALA A 47 -10.45 -27.33 6.72
N VAL A 48 -10.52 -26.70 5.57
CA VAL A 48 -10.81 -25.27 5.36
C VAL A 48 -12.12 -25.18 4.60
N ASN A 49 -13.10 -24.46 5.12
CA ASN A 49 -14.39 -24.31 4.44
C ASN A 49 -14.39 -23.04 3.60
N ILE A 50 -14.37 -23.20 2.28
CA ILE A 50 -14.42 -22.10 1.32
C ILE A 50 -15.80 -22.15 0.68
N ASN A 51 -16.70 -21.26 1.12
CA ASN A 51 -18.06 -21.14 0.60
C ASN A 51 -18.84 -22.46 0.53
N GLY A 52 -18.72 -23.30 1.56
CA GLY A 52 -19.41 -24.60 1.63
C GLY A 52 -18.62 -25.78 1.03
N HIS A 53 -17.46 -25.53 0.42
CA HIS A 53 -16.56 -26.55 -0.08
C HIS A 53 -15.38 -26.75 0.88
N ASN A 54 -15.16 -27.99 1.31
CA ASN A 54 -14.02 -28.32 2.18
C ASN A 54 -12.77 -28.61 1.35
N VAL A 55 -11.74 -27.78 1.53
CA VAL A 55 -10.39 -27.95 0.99
C VAL A 55 -9.47 -28.41 2.12
N MET A 56 -8.54 -29.32 1.83
CA MET A 56 -7.55 -29.75 2.84
C MET A 56 -6.28 -28.91 2.75
N ALA A 57 -6.00 -28.11 3.78
CA ALA A 57 -4.66 -27.60 4.04
C ALA A 57 -3.80 -28.74 4.62
N VAL A 58 -2.63 -28.98 4.04
CA VAL A 58 -1.77 -30.11 4.41
C VAL A 58 -0.34 -29.64 4.57
N SER A 59 0.34 -30.12 5.61
CA SER A 59 1.78 -29.97 5.76
C SER A 59 2.47 -31.32 5.95
N LEU A 60 3.58 -31.52 5.22
CA LEU A 60 4.42 -32.71 5.26
C LEU A 60 5.84 -32.31 5.67
N TYR A 61 6.28 -32.71 6.85
CA TYR A 61 7.56 -32.27 7.39
C TYR A 61 8.19 -33.31 8.30
N PRO A 62 9.53 -33.38 8.42
CA PRO A 62 10.17 -34.32 9.31
C PRO A 62 10.23 -33.75 10.74
N LYS A 63 10.61 -34.57 11.72
CA LYS A 63 10.75 -34.14 13.13
C LYS A 63 11.69 -32.95 13.32
N GLU A 64 12.64 -32.75 12.41
CA GLU A 64 13.55 -31.61 12.41
C GLU A 64 12.85 -30.28 12.07
N GLY A 65 11.59 -30.30 11.61
CA GLY A 65 10.75 -29.11 11.45
C GLY A 65 10.08 -28.66 12.76
N ASN A 66 10.06 -29.50 13.79
CA ASN A 66 9.36 -29.22 15.04
C ASN A 66 10.21 -28.43 16.05
N PRO A 67 9.59 -27.54 16.85
CA PRO A 67 8.13 -27.31 16.96
C PRO A 67 7.56 -26.34 15.91
N LEU A 68 8.41 -25.60 15.20
CA LEU A 68 8.03 -24.51 14.31
C LEU A 68 6.96 -24.88 13.26
N TRP A 69 7.11 -26.03 12.59
CA TRP A 69 6.16 -26.48 11.57
C TRP A 69 4.82 -26.94 12.14
N GLU A 70 4.84 -27.66 13.26
CA GLU A 70 3.63 -28.09 13.98
C GLU A 70 2.81 -26.91 14.49
N GLU A 71 3.48 -25.84 14.93
CA GLU A 71 2.81 -24.64 15.44
C GLU A 71 2.13 -23.83 14.32
N HIS A 72 2.79 -23.71 13.16
CA HIS A 72 2.41 -22.70 12.15
C HIS A 72 2.05 -23.25 10.77
N SER A 73 2.78 -24.23 10.22
CA SER A 73 2.75 -24.53 8.78
C SER A 73 1.35 -24.78 8.23
N THR A 74 0.59 -25.72 8.81
CA THR A 74 -0.77 -26.05 8.34
C THR A 74 -1.75 -24.88 8.50
N ARG A 75 -1.55 -24.04 9.53
CA ARG A 75 -2.38 -22.85 9.79
C ARG A 75 -2.13 -21.77 8.76
N VAL A 76 -0.87 -21.56 8.38
CA VAL A 76 -0.51 -20.63 7.31
C VAL A 76 -1.13 -21.10 5.99
N VAL A 77 -1.01 -22.38 5.64
CA VAL A 77 -1.66 -22.92 4.43
C VAL A 77 -3.18 -22.68 4.45
N ALA A 78 -3.83 -22.90 5.60
CA ALA A 78 -5.26 -22.64 5.76
C ALA A 78 -5.62 -21.16 5.58
N ASN A 79 -4.87 -20.27 6.24
CA ASN A 79 -5.03 -18.83 6.14
C ASN A 79 -4.88 -18.34 4.70
N THR A 80 -3.81 -18.76 4.01
CA THR A 80 -3.57 -18.39 2.61
C THR A 80 -4.72 -18.84 1.70
N LEU A 81 -5.25 -20.05 1.88
CA LEU A 81 -6.40 -20.53 1.11
C LEU A 81 -7.66 -19.67 1.30
N GLU A 82 -7.92 -19.24 2.53
CA GLU A 82 -9.06 -18.37 2.87
C GLU A 82 -8.88 -16.98 2.26
N GLU A 83 -7.76 -16.31 2.55
CA GLU A 83 -7.50 -14.92 2.11
C GLU A 83 -7.41 -14.78 0.59
N TYR A 84 -6.72 -15.70 -0.09
CA TYR A 84 -6.66 -15.66 -1.55
C TYR A 84 -8.03 -15.90 -2.16
N SER A 85 -8.84 -16.81 -1.62
CA SER A 85 -10.21 -17.05 -2.13
C SER A 85 -11.14 -15.84 -1.90
N LYS A 86 -10.93 -15.07 -0.82
CA LYS A 86 -11.63 -13.79 -0.56
C LYS A 86 -11.30 -12.69 -1.57
N LEU A 87 -10.15 -12.74 -2.23
CA LEU A 87 -9.78 -11.74 -3.24
C LEU A 87 -9.92 -12.23 -4.69
N THR A 88 -10.01 -13.54 -4.90
CA THR A 88 -9.98 -14.12 -6.26
C THR A 88 -11.21 -15.00 -6.56
N PHE A 89 -11.08 -16.31 -6.47
CA PHE A 89 -12.13 -17.29 -6.68
C PHE A 89 -11.97 -18.38 -5.62
N ASP A 90 -13.03 -19.16 -5.40
CA ASP A 90 -12.95 -20.30 -4.49
C ASP A 90 -11.90 -21.29 -5.00
N TYR A 91 -10.97 -21.67 -4.12
CA TYR A 91 -9.91 -22.60 -4.46
C TYR A 91 -10.47 -23.90 -5.07
N PRO A 92 -10.13 -24.23 -6.33
CA PRO A 92 -10.85 -25.26 -7.09
C PRO A 92 -10.39 -26.69 -6.80
N TYR A 93 -9.25 -26.84 -6.11
CA TYR A 93 -8.67 -28.15 -5.87
C TYR A 93 -9.03 -28.69 -4.47
N SER A 94 -8.88 -30.00 -4.28
CA SER A 94 -9.26 -30.65 -3.02
C SER A 94 -8.28 -30.40 -1.88
N LYS A 95 -7.06 -29.94 -2.16
CA LYS A 95 -6.01 -29.71 -1.17
C LYS A 95 -4.93 -28.77 -1.66
N ALA A 96 -4.23 -28.14 -0.72
CA ALA A 96 -2.93 -27.50 -0.91
C ALA A 96 -1.93 -28.10 0.08
N VAL A 97 -0.72 -28.39 -0.37
CA VAL A 97 0.28 -29.17 0.38
C VAL A 97 1.57 -28.37 0.52
N SER A 98 1.97 -28.04 1.74
CA SER A 98 3.27 -27.48 2.07
C SER A 98 4.23 -28.58 2.49
N VAL A 99 5.35 -28.73 1.79
CA VAL A 99 6.36 -29.76 2.09
C VAL A 99 7.63 -29.10 2.63
N ASN A 100 8.13 -29.57 3.77
CA ASN A 100 9.41 -29.07 4.28
C ASN A 100 10.57 -29.48 3.37
N ALA A 101 11.30 -28.47 2.89
CA ALA A 101 12.56 -28.57 2.17
C ALA A 101 13.67 -27.87 2.99
N ASP A 102 14.94 -28.18 2.70
CA ASP A 102 16.04 -27.65 3.51
C ASP A 102 16.28 -26.15 3.28
N ARG A 103 16.24 -25.66 2.03
CA ARG A 103 16.71 -24.30 1.66
C ARG A 103 16.03 -23.73 0.40
N GLN A 104 14.74 -23.95 0.21
CA GLN A 104 14.06 -23.52 -1.02
C GLN A 104 12.60 -23.13 -0.75
N GLY A 105 12.11 -22.17 -1.54
CA GLY A 105 10.71 -21.96 -1.91
C GLY A 105 10.53 -22.43 -3.36
N MET A 106 9.49 -23.21 -3.64
CA MET A 106 9.16 -23.66 -5.00
C MET A 106 7.72 -24.15 -5.08
N GLU A 107 7.02 -23.62 -6.06
CA GLU A 107 5.61 -23.73 -6.28
C GLU A 107 5.28 -24.73 -7.39
N TYR A 108 4.27 -25.56 -7.15
CA TYR A 108 3.61 -26.38 -8.16
C TYR A 108 2.10 -26.42 -7.87
N PRO A 109 1.26 -26.81 -8.83
CA PRO A 109 -0.16 -26.94 -8.58
C PRO A 109 -0.45 -27.90 -7.41
N MET A 110 -1.15 -27.39 -6.39
CA MET A 110 -1.52 -28.06 -5.12
C MET A 110 -0.37 -28.44 -4.18
N ILE A 111 0.90 -28.23 -4.54
CA ILE A 111 2.04 -28.64 -3.72
C ILE A 111 3.20 -27.66 -3.86
N CYS A 112 3.72 -27.20 -2.73
CA CYS A 112 4.92 -26.38 -2.68
C CYS A 112 5.97 -26.96 -1.71
N PHE A 113 7.20 -26.50 -1.88
CA PHE A 113 8.35 -26.88 -1.07
C PHE A 113 8.90 -25.66 -0.35
N ASN A 114 8.89 -25.67 0.98
CA ASN A 114 9.18 -24.51 1.81
C ASN A 114 10.32 -24.78 2.78
N PHE A 115 11.18 -23.78 2.97
CA PHE A 115 12.28 -23.84 3.92
C PHE A 115 11.80 -23.64 5.37
N GLY A 116 12.73 -23.66 6.30
CA GLY A 116 12.51 -23.29 7.70
C GLY A 116 12.65 -24.50 8.59
N ARG A 117 13.68 -24.53 9.43
CA ARG A 117 13.84 -25.53 10.48
C ARG A 117 14.41 -24.87 11.73
N PRO A 118 13.85 -25.15 12.92
CA PRO A 118 14.43 -24.69 14.17
C PRO A 118 15.80 -25.33 14.40
N SER A 119 16.49 -24.83 15.42
CA SER A 119 17.68 -25.46 15.98
C SER A 119 17.36 -26.86 16.50
N ALA A 120 18.38 -27.70 16.66
CA ALA A 120 18.22 -29.09 17.12
C ALA A 120 17.56 -29.23 18.51
N ASP A 121 17.61 -28.18 19.34
CA ASP A 121 16.95 -28.10 20.64
C ASP A 121 15.50 -27.58 20.57
N GLY A 122 14.99 -27.34 19.35
CA GLY A 122 13.65 -26.81 19.09
C GLY A 122 13.55 -25.28 19.15
N THR A 123 14.62 -24.56 19.50
CA THR A 123 14.59 -23.10 19.55
C THR A 123 14.68 -22.49 18.15
N TYR A 124 13.99 -21.38 17.92
CA TYR A 124 14.06 -20.62 16.67
C TYR A 124 13.96 -19.12 16.94
N SER A 125 14.49 -18.32 16.02
CA SER A 125 14.38 -16.86 16.09
C SER A 125 13.06 -16.38 15.45
N GLU A 126 12.59 -15.21 15.87
CA GLU A 126 11.44 -14.55 15.23
C GLU A 126 11.66 -14.34 13.73
N ARG A 127 12.90 -14.00 13.32
CA ARG A 127 13.26 -13.89 11.90
C ARG A 127 13.08 -15.19 11.13
N LEU A 128 13.43 -16.34 11.72
CA LEU A 128 13.26 -17.64 11.07
C LEU A 128 11.78 -18.00 10.96
N LYS A 129 11.01 -17.78 12.04
CA LYS A 129 9.55 -17.99 12.03
C LYS A 129 8.89 -17.15 10.95
N HIS A 130 9.18 -15.85 10.94
CA HIS A 130 8.68 -14.90 9.97
C HIS A 130 9.04 -15.35 8.54
N GLY A 131 10.32 -15.62 8.25
CA GLY A 131 10.72 -16.06 6.91
C GLY A 131 10.05 -17.36 6.45
N MET A 132 9.82 -18.33 7.36
CA MET A 132 9.09 -19.56 7.03
C MET A 132 7.62 -19.27 6.72
N ILE A 133 6.95 -18.44 7.54
CA ILE A 133 5.55 -18.09 7.32
C ILE A 133 5.38 -17.38 5.97
N GLY A 134 6.21 -16.37 5.69
CA GLY A 134 6.14 -15.62 4.44
C GLY A 134 6.32 -16.52 3.22
N VAL A 135 7.36 -17.36 3.20
CA VAL A 135 7.55 -18.30 2.07
C VAL A 135 6.40 -19.32 1.97
N ILE A 136 5.88 -19.86 3.07
CA ILE A 136 4.71 -20.76 2.94
C ILE A 136 3.51 -20.00 2.35
N THR A 137 3.25 -18.75 2.77
CA THR A 137 2.19 -17.91 2.20
C THR A 137 2.42 -17.67 0.71
N HIS A 138 3.63 -17.26 0.30
CA HIS A 138 4.00 -17.00 -1.08
C HIS A 138 3.77 -18.22 -1.98
N GLU A 139 4.33 -19.36 -1.57
CA GLU A 139 4.36 -20.56 -2.40
C GLU A 139 3.00 -21.27 -2.46
N VAL A 140 2.19 -21.15 -1.40
CA VAL A 140 0.78 -21.56 -1.45
C VAL A 140 -0.03 -20.59 -2.31
N GLY A 141 0.23 -19.28 -2.20
CA GLY A 141 -0.37 -18.24 -3.02
C GLY A 141 -0.20 -18.46 -4.52
N HIS A 142 0.96 -19.03 -4.90
CA HIS A 142 1.23 -19.37 -6.30
C HIS A 142 0.26 -20.36 -6.93
N ASN A 143 -0.51 -21.09 -6.11
CA ASN A 143 -1.61 -21.89 -6.65
C ASN A 143 -2.62 -21.04 -7.43
N PHE A 144 -2.83 -19.78 -7.03
CA PHE A 144 -3.73 -18.85 -7.71
C PHE A 144 -3.01 -18.15 -8.87
N PHE A 145 -1.82 -17.60 -8.62
CA PHE A 145 -0.98 -16.90 -9.62
C PHE A 145 0.45 -17.48 -9.63
N PRO A 146 0.91 -18.20 -10.67
CA PRO A 146 0.27 -18.37 -11.97
C PRO A 146 -0.50 -19.67 -12.17
N MET A 147 -0.56 -20.55 -11.16
CA MET A 147 -0.92 -21.94 -11.45
C MET A 147 -2.36 -22.10 -11.96
N ILE A 148 -3.27 -21.21 -11.56
CA ILE A 148 -4.64 -21.15 -12.09
C ILE A 148 -4.82 -19.97 -13.05
N VAL A 149 -4.38 -18.76 -12.71
CA VAL A 149 -4.39 -17.59 -13.60
C VAL A 149 -3.00 -17.45 -14.21
N ASN A 150 -2.81 -17.94 -15.43
CA ASN A 150 -1.48 -18.25 -15.94
C ASN A 150 -0.84 -17.07 -16.70
N SER A 151 0.33 -16.59 -16.27
CA SER A 151 1.10 -15.57 -17.00
C SER A 151 2.20 -16.19 -17.88
N ASP A 152 2.66 -15.43 -18.87
CA ASP A 152 3.98 -15.65 -19.46
C ASP A 152 5.05 -15.07 -18.51
N GLU A 153 5.44 -15.84 -17.50
CA GLU A 153 6.40 -15.48 -16.44
C GLU A 153 7.72 -14.91 -16.99
N ARG A 154 8.22 -15.45 -18.12
CA ARG A 154 9.48 -14.98 -18.71
C ARG A 154 9.35 -13.59 -19.30
N GLN A 155 8.18 -13.26 -19.84
CA GLN A 155 7.91 -11.98 -20.45
C GLN A 155 7.41 -10.94 -19.44
N TRP A 156 6.56 -11.36 -18.50
CA TRP A 156 5.85 -10.51 -17.55
C TRP A 156 5.98 -11.06 -16.12
N THR A 157 7.21 -11.20 -15.63
CA THR A 157 7.51 -11.83 -14.32
C THR A 157 6.71 -11.24 -13.17
N TRP A 158 6.45 -9.93 -13.18
CA TRP A 158 5.65 -9.27 -12.16
C TRP A 158 4.19 -9.77 -12.07
N MET A 159 3.65 -10.35 -13.14
CA MET A 159 2.30 -10.92 -13.09
C MET A 159 2.25 -12.19 -12.23
N ASP A 160 3.34 -12.95 -12.15
CA ASP A 160 3.45 -14.06 -11.21
C ASP A 160 3.76 -13.50 -9.84
N GLU A 161 4.91 -12.85 -9.73
CA GLU A 161 5.53 -12.51 -8.45
C GLU A 161 4.85 -11.33 -7.77
N GLY A 162 4.49 -10.30 -8.52
CA GLY A 162 3.90 -9.08 -8.02
C GLY A 162 2.43 -9.21 -7.65
N LEU A 163 1.64 -9.93 -8.45
CA LEU A 163 0.24 -10.25 -8.09
C LEU A 163 0.19 -11.15 -6.86
N ASN A 164 1.07 -12.16 -6.81
CA ASN A 164 1.19 -13.04 -5.66
C ASN A 164 1.62 -12.26 -4.41
N SER A 165 2.70 -11.48 -4.48
CA SER A 165 3.19 -10.70 -3.34
C SER A 165 2.19 -9.66 -2.82
N PHE A 166 1.34 -9.11 -3.68
CA PHE A 166 0.25 -8.25 -3.23
C PHE A 166 -0.76 -9.00 -2.34
N VAL A 167 -1.23 -10.17 -2.76
CA VAL A 167 -2.21 -10.94 -1.99
C VAL A 167 -1.54 -11.61 -0.78
N GLU A 168 -0.28 -12.01 -0.90
CA GLU A 168 0.58 -12.46 0.21
C GLU A 168 0.62 -11.41 1.32
N THR A 169 0.88 -10.14 0.98
CA THR A 169 0.92 -9.03 1.95
C THR A 169 -0.36 -8.98 2.80
N LEU A 170 -1.52 -9.17 2.18
CA LEU A 170 -2.81 -9.15 2.87
C LEU A 170 -3.01 -10.41 3.73
N ALA A 171 -2.61 -11.57 3.23
CA ALA A 171 -2.68 -12.82 3.98
C ALA A 171 -1.75 -12.84 5.20
N GLU A 172 -0.55 -12.27 5.08
CA GLU A 172 0.41 -12.10 6.17
C GLU A 172 -0.13 -11.19 7.27
N LEU A 173 -0.74 -10.05 6.90
CA LEU A 173 -1.34 -9.11 7.85
C LEU A 173 -2.60 -9.67 8.53
N ASP A 174 -3.37 -10.52 7.86
CA ASP A 174 -4.49 -11.24 8.50
C ASP A 174 -3.97 -12.27 9.53
N TYR A 175 -2.88 -12.97 9.19
CA TYR A 175 -2.27 -13.97 10.07
C TYR A 175 -1.61 -13.34 11.32
N ASP A 176 -0.91 -12.22 11.15
CA ASP A 176 -0.38 -11.38 12.23
C ASP A 176 -0.46 -9.89 11.81
N PRO A 177 -1.26 -9.06 12.48
CA PRO A 177 -1.36 -7.63 12.16
C PRO A 177 -0.05 -6.84 12.26
N ASN A 178 0.98 -7.40 12.90
CA ASN A 178 2.32 -6.81 13.01
C ASN A 178 3.35 -7.48 12.10
N PHE A 179 2.92 -8.32 11.15
CA PHE A 179 3.81 -8.97 10.21
C PHE A 179 4.58 -7.93 9.38
N ASP A 180 5.89 -8.12 9.26
CA ASP A 180 6.75 -7.22 8.49
C ASP A 180 6.86 -7.71 7.05
N THR A 181 5.82 -7.43 6.28
CA THR A 181 5.62 -7.95 4.90
C THR A 181 6.71 -7.53 3.91
N GLY A 182 7.43 -6.43 4.19
CA GLY A 182 8.45 -5.86 3.30
C GLY A 182 7.93 -5.41 1.93
N ASN A 183 6.61 -5.33 1.74
CA ASN A 183 5.93 -5.04 0.47
C ASN A 183 5.01 -3.81 0.53
N LEU A 184 5.02 -3.05 1.63
CA LEU A 184 4.23 -1.83 1.76
C LEU A 184 4.86 -0.67 0.94
N PRO A 185 4.11 0.39 0.61
CA PRO A 185 4.64 1.55 -0.12
C PRO A 185 5.93 2.15 0.48
N LYS A 186 6.03 2.23 1.81
CA LYS A 186 7.25 2.68 2.50
C LYS A 186 8.48 1.80 2.25
N ASP A 187 8.29 0.50 1.97
CA ASP A 187 9.39 -0.47 1.88
C ASP A 187 10.09 -0.40 0.51
N ILE A 188 9.41 0.12 -0.52
CA ILE A 188 9.99 0.26 -1.86
C ILE A 188 10.81 1.55 -2.05
N VAL A 189 10.72 2.50 -1.12
CA VAL A 189 11.36 3.84 -1.22
C VAL A 189 12.86 3.76 -1.49
N ARG A 190 13.59 2.90 -0.78
CA ARG A 190 15.05 2.74 -0.95
C ARG A 190 15.44 2.29 -2.36
N TYR A 191 14.60 1.47 -2.99
CA TYR A 191 14.81 1.03 -4.36
C TYR A 191 14.54 2.18 -5.35
N MET A 192 13.42 2.88 -5.17
CA MET A 192 13.01 3.97 -6.04
C MET A 192 13.95 5.18 -6.00
N SER A 193 14.52 5.50 -4.84
CA SER A 193 15.52 6.58 -4.67
C SER A 193 16.93 6.22 -5.18
N GLY A 194 17.13 5.00 -5.67
CA GLY A 194 18.41 4.55 -6.23
C GLY A 194 18.80 5.27 -7.53
N ASP A 195 20.03 5.03 -7.98
CA ASP A 195 20.48 5.55 -9.29
C ASP A 195 19.62 4.92 -10.40
N GLN A 196 18.87 5.79 -11.08
CA GLN A 196 17.93 5.47 -12.15
C GLN A 196 18.55 4.64 -13.28
N LYS A 197 19.88 4.71 -13.48
CA LYS A 197 20.60 3.88 -14.46
C LYS A 197 20.56 2.38 -14.17
N PHE A 198 20.26 2.00 -12.92
CA PHE A 198 20.19 0.61 -12.47
C PHE A 198 18.76 0.22 -12.07
N LEU A 199 17.77 0.97 -12.54
CA LEU A 199 16.36 0.65 -12.39
C LEU A 199 15.77 0.24 -13.75
N SER A 200 14.70 -0.53 -13.69
CA SER A 200 13.95 -0.97 -14.87
C SER A 200 12.46 -0.73 -14.60
N PRO A 201 11.66 -0.34 -15.60
CA PRO A 201 10.20 -0.39 -15.47
C PRO A 201 9.73 -1.78 -15.05
N ILE A 202 8.58 -1.88 -14.38
CA ILE A 202 7.97 -3.18 -14.01
C ILE A 202 7.68 -4.01 -15.28
N MET A 203 7.34 -3.32 -16.37
CA MET A 203 7.04 -3.93 -17.66
C MET A 203 8.28 -4.41 -18.44
N SER A 204 9.47 -4.40 -17.84
CA SER A 204 10.67 -4.99 -18.43
C SER A 204 10.62 -6.52 -18.41
N GLN A 205 11.18 -7.15 -19.44
CA GLN A 205 11.32 -8.61 -19.50
C GLN A 205 12.32 -9.08 -18.44
N GLY A 206 12.01 -10.19 -17.75
CA GLY A 206 12.69 -10.62 -16.53
C GLY A 206 14.21 -10.80 -16.64
N ASP A 207 14.73 -11.31 -17.76
CA ASP A 207 16.17 -11.52 -17.96
C ASP A 207 16.97 -10.22 -18.10
N TYR A 208 16.29 -9.09 -18.36
CA TYR A 208 16.92 -7.78 -18.55
C TYR A 208 16.77 -6.85 -17.35
N VAL A 209 16.17 -7.31 -16.25
CA VAL A 209 15.95 -6.51 -15.04
C VAL A 209 17.23 -6.41 -14.21
N HIS A 210 17.62 -5.20 -13.81
CA HIS A 210 18.84 -4.97 -13.00
C HIS A 210 18.73 -5.43 -11.54
N GLN A 211 17.56 -5.27 -10.95
CA GLN A 211 17.29 -5.56 -9.54
C GLN A 211 15.98 -6.33 -9.45
N PHE A 212 16.08 -7.64 -9.70
CA PHE A 212 14.93 -8.51 -9.92
C PHE A 212 13.92 -8.49 -8.78
N GLY A 213 14.36 -8.67 -7.53
CA GLY A 213 13.47 -8.72 -6.35
C GLY A 213 12.54 -7.49 -6.25
N PRO A 214 13.07 -6.28 -6.10
CA PRO A 214 12.21 -5.10 -6.01
C PRO A 214 11.34 -4.85 -7.25
N ASN A 215 11.82 -5.19 -8.45
CA ASN A 215 11.09 -4.93 -9.68
C ASN A 215 9.95 -5.93 -9.94
N ALA A 216 10.18 -7.22 -9.68
CA ALA A 216 9.22 -8.29 -9.93
C ALA A 216 8.23 -8.50 -8.76
N TYR A 217 8.66 -8.27 -7.51
CA TYR A 217 7.88 -8.56 -6.30
C TYR A 217 7.39 -7.26 -5.63
N THR A 218 8.32 -6.51 -5.04
CA THR A 218 8.00 -5.47 -4.06
C THR A 218 7.33 -4.24 -4.68
N LYS A 219 7.84 -3.70 -5.80
CA LYS A 219 7.26 -2.51 -6.44
C LYS A 219 5.85 -2.77 -6.99
N PRO A 220 5.57 -3.89 -7.68
CA PRO A 220 4.20 -4.23 -8.07
C PRO A 220 3.29 -4.38 -6.85
N ALA A 221 3.71 -5.11 -5.82
CA ALA A 221 2.92 -5.33 -4.60
C ALA A 221 2.60 -4.03 -3.88
N ALA A 222 3.60 -3.18 -3.66
CA ALA A 222 3.45 -1.84 -3.08
C ALA A 222 2.51 -0.96 -3.90
N GLY A 223 2.61 -1.00 -5.23
CA GLY A 223 1.72 -0.28 -6.13
C GLY A 223 0.27 -0.72 -6.00
N LEU A 224 0.02 -2.03 -5.98
CA LEU A 224 -1.33 -2.58 -5.82
C LEU A 224 -1.90 -2.34 -4.42
N TYR A 225 -1.06 -2.40 -3.38
CA TYR A 225 -1.44 -2.05 -2.02
C TYR A 225 -1.86 -0.58 -1.91
N MET A 226 -1.06 0.35 -2.44
CA MET A 226 -1.40 1.78 -2.51
C MET A 226 -2.66 2.00 -3.36
N LEU A 227 -2.78 1.32 -4.50
CA LEU A 227 -3.95 1.43 -5.36
C LEU A 227 -5.24 1.04 -4.62
N ARG A 228 -5.19 -0.05 -3.83
CA ARG A 228 -6.30 -0.53 -2.99
C ARG A 228 -6.64 0.44 -1.86
N HIS A 229 -5.65 0.86 -1.06
CA HIS A 229 -5.92 1.57 0.20
C HIS A 229 -6.05 3.08 0.03
N THR A 230 -5.33 3.67 -0.92
CA THR A 230 -5.15 5.13 -1.02
C THR A 230 -5.88 5.74 -2.21
N ILE A 231 -6.02 4.99 -3.32
CA ILE A 231 -6.54 5.54 -4.59
C ILE A 231 -7.97 5.08 -4.87
N MET A 232 -8.23 3.77 -4.90
CA MET A 232 -9.53 3.20 -5.28
C MET A 232 -10.45 2.98 -4.07
N GLY A 233 -9.87 2.68 -2.91
CA GLY A 233 -10.59 2.10 -1.78
C GLY A 233 -10.80 0.59 -1.95
N GLU A 234 -10.88 -0.10 -0.81
CA GLU A 234 -10.91 -1.56 -0.73
C GLU A 234 -12.06 -2.20 -1.54
N GLU A 235 -13.28 -1.68 -1.38
CA GLU A 235 -14.47 -2.27 -2.01
C GLU A 235 -14.36 -2.31 -3.54
N LEU A 236 -13.97 -1.18 -4.16
CA LEU A 236 -13.85 -1.08 -5.61
C LEU A 236 -12.66 -1.88 -6.13
N PHE A 237 -11.53 -1.83 -5.42
CA PHE A 237 -10.34 -2.60 -5.80
C PHE A 237 -10.63 -4.11 -5.71
N ASP A 238 -11.17 -4.58 -4.60
CA ASP A 238 -11.40 -6.00 -4.35
C ASP A 238 -12.42 -6.56 -5.35
N TYR A 239 -13.47 -5.79 -5.68
CA TYR A 239 -14.41 -6.16 -6.74
C TYR A 239 -13.73 -6.32 -8.10
N ALA A 240 -12.88 -5.36 -8.49
CA ALA A 240 -12.20 -5.36 -9.78
C ALA A 240 -11.13 -6.47 -9.87
N PHE A 241 -10.33 -6.64 -8.83
CA PHE A 241 -9.30 -7.68 -8.74
C PHE A 241 -9.93 -9.08 -8.76
N ARG A 242 -11.02 -9.27 -8.01
CA ARG A 242 -11.82 -10.51 -8.05
C ARG A 242 -12.36 -10.79 -9.44
N THR A 243 -12.88 -9.76 -10.10
CA THR A 243 -13.39 -9.86 -11.47
C THR A 243 -12.29 -10.29 -12.44
N TYR A 244 -11.08 -9.73 -12.33
CA TYR A 244 -9.92 -10.17 -13.11
C TYR A 244 -9.61 -11.65 -12.88
N ALA A 245 -9.42 -12.06 -11.63
CA ALA A 245 -9.06 -13.44 -11.31
C ALA A 245 -10.12 -14.43 -11.83
N GLN A 246 -11.41 -14.12 -11.69
CA GLN A 246 -12.50 -14.97 -12.19
C GLN A 246 -12.58 -15.01 -13.72
N ARG A 247 -12.39 -13.89 -14.42
CA ARG A 247 -12.38 -13.86 -15.89
C ARG A 247 -11.26 -14.71 -16.47
N TRP A 248 -10.12 -14.75 -15.79
CA TRP A 248 -8.87 -15.34 -16.28
C TRP A 248 -8.48 -16.66 -15.61
N MET A 249 -9.30 -17.16 -14.69
CA MET A 249 -9.16 -18.50 -14.12
C MET A 249 -9.03 -19.57 -15.23
N PHE A 250 -7.97 -20.37 -15.17
CA PHE A 250 -7.58 -21.38 -16.16
C PHE A 250 -7.31 -20.85 -17.59
N LYS A 251 -6.91 -19.58 -17.71
CA LYS A 251 -6.54 -18.92 -18.98
C LYS A 251 -5.18 -18.24 -18.87
N HIS A 252 -4.76 -17.60 -19.97
CA HIS A 252 -3.46 -16.93 -20.10
C HIS A 252 -3.59 -15.42 -20.34
N PRO A 253 -3.85 -14.60 -19.30
CA PRO A 253 -3.90 -13.14 -19.45
C PRO A 253 -2.53 -12.51 -19.77
N THR A 254 -2.59 -11.33 -20.38
CA THR A 254 -1.47 -10.39 -20.52
C THR A 254 -1.65 -9.21 -19.56
N PRO A 255 -0.63 -8.34 -19.35
CA PRO A 255 -0.78 -7.12 -18.54
C PRO A 255 -1.97 -6.25 -18.94
N ALA A 256 -2.24 -6.15 -20.25
CA ALA A 256 -3.36 -5.35 -20.76
C ALA A 256 -4.72 -5.89 -20.31
N ASP A 257 -4.84 -7.21 -20.12
CA ASP A 257 -6.07 -7.84 -19.63
C ASP A 257 -6.31 -7.54 -18.15
N PHE A 258 -5.24 -7.46 -17.36
CA PHE A 258 -5.27 -7.01 -15.97
C PHE A 258 -5.67 -5.53 -15.89
N PHE A 259 -4.92 -4.63 -16.52
CA PHE A 259 -5.18 -3.19 -16.48
C PHE A 259 -6.61 -2.86 -16.92
N ARG A 260 -7.06 -3.41 -18.06
CA ARG A 260 -8.42 -3.18 -18.56
C ARG A 260 -9.50 -3.72 -17.63
N THR A 261 -9.28 -4.86 -16.98
CA THR A 261 -10.27 -5.39 -16.03
C THR A 261 -10.34 -4.54 -14.78
N MET A 262 -9.19 -4.05 -14.28
CA MET A 262 -9.17 -3.15 -13.13
C MET A 262 -9.95 -1.87 -13.40
N GLU A 263 -9.83 -1.29 -14.60
CA GLU A 263 -10.58 -0.09 -15.00
C GLU A 263 -12.05 -0.36 -15.32
N ASP A 264 -12.35 -1.39 -16.11
CA ASP A 264 -13.72 -1.65 -16.57
C ASP A 264 -14.67 -2.08 -15.44
N ALA A 265 -14.15 -2.81 -14.44
CA ALA A 265 -14.94 -3.30 -13.33
C ALA A 265 -15.11 -2.24 -12.24
N SER A 266 -14.10 -1.39 -12.02
CA SER A 266 -14.18 -0.29 -11.05
C SER A 266 -14.82 0.98 -11.59
N ALA A 267 -14.90 1.13 -12.92
CA ALA A 267 -15.24 2.36 -13.63
C ALA A 267 -14.33 3.56 -13.27
N MET A 268 -13.10 3.29 -12.81
CA MET A 268 -12.09 4.28 -12.51
C MET A 268 -11.05 4.37 -13.62
N ASP A 269 -10.70 5.59 -14.02
CA ASP A 269 -9.60 5.87 -14.95
C ASP A 269 -8.25 5.76 -14.21
N LEU A 270 -7.46 4.76 -14.59
CA LEU A 270 -6.19 4.39 -13.96
C LEU A 270 -5.01 4.48 -14.93
N ASP A 271 -5.22 5.00 -16.15
CA ASP A 271 -4.18 5.14 -17.18
C ASP A 271 -2.95 5.88 -16.66
N TRP A 272 -3.16 6.94 -15.87
CA TRP A 272 -2.09 7.72 -15.23
C TRP A 272 -1.27 6.88 -14.25
N PHE A 273 -1.93 6.01 -13.49
CA PHE A 273 -1.31 5.14 -12.50
C PHE A 273 -0.52 4.03 -13.19
N TRP A 274 -1.12 3.32 -14.15
CA TRP A 274 -0.45 2.28 -14.92
C TRP A 274 0.77 2.83 -15.66
N ARG A 275 0.59 3.94 -16.38
CA ARG A 275 1.66 4.58 -17.12
C ARG A 275 2.79 5.02 -16.20
N GLY A 276 2.50 5.69 -15.09
CA GLY A 276 3.52 6.13 -14.15
C GLY A 276 4.22 4.94 -13.49
N TRP A 277 3.47 4.12 -12.76
CA TRP A 277 4.02 3.12 -11.86
C TRP A 277 4.67 1.93 -12.58
N PHE A 278 4.05 1.45 -13.67
CA PHE A 278 4.47 0.22 -14.35
C PHE A 278 5.41 0.45 -15.53
N TYR A 279 5.24 1.55 -16.26
CA TYR A 279 6.00 1.81 -17.50
C TYR A 279 7.18 2.77 -17.34
N THR A 280 7.40 3.34 -16.14
CA THR A 280 8.54 4.22 -15.87
C THR A 280 9.36 3.77 -14.66
N THR A 281 10.50 4.42 -14.46
CA THR A 281 11.31 4.35 -13.23
C THR A 281 11.15 5.61 -12.36
N ASP A 282 10.19 6.48 -12.69
CA ASP A 282 9.91 7.70 -11.95
C ASP A 282 9.58 7.41 -10.48
N VAL A 283 9.74 8.44 -9.66
CA VAL A 283 9.55 8.40 -8.21
C VAL A 283 8.40 9.29 -7.76
N THR A 284 7.80 8.96 -6.62
CA THR A 284 6.89 9.87 -5.90
C THR A 284 7.74 10.81 -5.06
N ASP A 285 7.52 12.11 -5.21
CA ASP A 285 8.04 13.16 -4.32
C ASP A 285 7.05 14.31 -4.40
N ILE A 286 6.35 14.57 -3.29
CA ILE A 286 5.35 15.63 -3.11
C ILE A 286 5.65 16.38 -1.81
N GLY A 287 6.04 17.65 -1.96
CA GLY A 287 6.39 18.52 -0.84
C GLY A 287 5.44 19.69 -0.62
N ILE A 288 5.67 20.39 0.49
CA ILE A 288 5.10 21.71 0.76
C ILE A 288 6.13 22.77 0.39
N LYS A 289 5.91 23.42 -0.74
CA LYS A 289 6.78 24.49 -1.23
C LYS A 289 6.64 25.77 -0.41
N GLU A 290 5.41 26.14 -0.08
CA GLU A 290 5.12 27.41 0.58
C GLU A 290 3.79 27.37 1.35
N VAL A 291 3.75 28.02 2.50
CA VAL A 291 2.49 28.31 3.23
C VAL A 291 2.41 29.79 3.51
N LYS A 292 1.41 30.43 2.91
CA LYS A 292 1.09 31.85 3.11
C LYS A 292 -0.12 31.96 4.01
N GLN A 293 0.01 32.72 5.09
CA GLN A 293 -1.10 33.05 5.97
C GLN A 293 -1.70 34.40 5.56
N TYR A 294 -3.02 34.49 5.57
CA TYR A 294 -3.78 35.68 5.22
C TYR A 294 -4.76 36.05 6.34
N TYR A 295 -4.96 37.36 6.48
CA TYR A 295 -5.90 37.97 7.43
C TYR A 295 -6.89 38.87 6.70
N LEU A 296 -8.09 39.03 7.27
CA LEU A 296 -9.07 39.96 6.72
C LEU A 296 -8.73 41.39 7.13
N THR A 297 -8.91 42.32 6.20
CA THR A 297 -8.77 43.76 6.45
C THR A 297 -9.74 44.56 5.58
N ASP A 298 -10.08 45.77 6.02
CA ASP A 298 -10.81 46.77 5.22
C ASP A 298 -9.87 47.75 4.50
N GLN A 299 -8.55 47.62 4.73
CA GLN A 299 -7.55 48.42 4.05
C GLN A 299 -7.14 47.77 2.72
N PRO A 300 -7.15 48.50 1.60
CA PRO A 300 -6.68 47.97 0.32
C PRO A 300 -5.23 47.46 0.39
N THR A 301 -5.03 46.19 0.06
CA THR A 301 -3.70 45.59 -0.08
C THR A 301 -3.01 46.07 -1.36
N GLU A 302 -1.69 45.95 -1.44
CA GLU A 302 -0.95 46.31 -2.67
C GLU A 302 -1.44 45.50 -3.88
N ALA A 303 -1.75 44.21 -3.68
CA ALA A 303 -2.38 43.39 -4.71
C ALA A 303 -3.74 43.94 -5.17
N ALA A 304 -4.58 44.40 -4.24
CA ALA A 304 -5.88 45.00 -4.55
C ALA A 304 -5.74 46.33 -5.29
N LYS A 305 -4.79 47.19 -4.88
CA LYS A 305 -4.49 48.46 -5.58
C LYS A 305 -4.02 48.21 -7.00
N LYS A 306 -3.10 47.26 -7.20
CA LYS A 306 -2.61 46.88 -8.54
C LYS A 306 -3.72 46.29 -9.42
N PHE A 307 -4.58 45.44 -8.87
CA PHE A 307 -5.75 44.91 -9.58
C PHE A 307 -6.69 46.04 -10.01
N ALA A 308 -6.94 46.98 -9.09
CA ALA A 308 -7.80 48.13 -9.32
C ALA A 308 -7.28 49.03 -10.45
N GLU A 309 -5.98 49.35 -10.44
CA GLU A 309 -5.32 50.10 -11.51
C GLU A 309 -5.43 49.37 -12.86
N GLN A 310 -5.12 48.07 -12.89
CA GLN A 310 -5.15 47.27 -14.12
C GLN A 310 -6.54 47.17 -14.75
N ARG A 311 -7.60 47.15 -13.93
CA ARG A 311 -8.98 47.05 -14.40
C ARG A 311 -9.72 48.39 -14.42
N ASN A 312 -9.02 49.50 -14.16
CA ASN A 312 -9.63 50.82 -14.01
C ASN A 312 -10.83 50.80 -13.03
N PHE A 313 -10.68 50.07 -11.92
CA PHE A 313 -11.70 49.86 -10.90
C PHE A 313 -11.42 50.79 -9.71
N ASN A 314 -12.34 51.69 -9.38
CA ASN A 314 -12.18 52.58 -8.23
C ASN A 314 -12.51 51.86 -6.91
N LEU A 315 -11.55 51.80 -5.98
CA LEU A 315 -11.71 51.21 -4.64
C LEU A 315 -12.34 52.16 -3.62
N GLU A 316 -12.30 53.48 -3.84
CA GLU A 316 -12.80 54.46 -2.88
C GLU A 316 -14.32 54.37 -2.66
N GLY A 317 -14.74 54.54 -1.41
CA GLY A 317 -16.16 54.56 -1.02
C GLY A 317 -16.88 53.22 -1.11
N ARG A 318 -16.18 52.11 -1.38
CA ARG A 318 -16.76 50.77 -1.46
C ARG A 318 -16.55 50.00 -0.15
N GLN A 319 -17.55 49.18 0.18
CA GLN A 319 -17.45 48.20 1.27
C GLN A 319 -16.85 46.90 0.74
N LEU A 320 -15.54 46.72 0.92
CA LEU A 320 -14.79 45.57 0.43
C LEU A 320 -14.05 44.89 1.59
N VAL A 321 -13.90 43.56 1.49
CA VAL A 321 -13.01 42.78 2.34
C VAL A 321 -11.79 42.38 1.53
N TYR A 322 -10.60 42.58 2.09
CA TYR A 322 -9.35 42.19 1.48
C TYR A 322 -8.66 41.10 2.30
N TYR A 323 -7.90 40.26 1.61
CA TYR A 323 -6.99 39.28 2.21
C TYR A 323 -5.57 39.86 2.21
N ALA A 324 -5.07 40.22 3.39
CA ALA A 324 -3.70 40.70 3.58
C ALA A 324 -2.78 39.54 3.97
N GLU A 325 -1.67 39.40 3.25
CA GLU A 325 -0.66 38.38 3.52
C GLU A 325 0.15 38.75 4.78
N ALA A 326 0.39 37.76 5.64
CA ALA A 326 1.21 37.92 6.83
C ALA A 326 2.64 38.31 6.42
N GLY A 327 3.16 39.42 6.95
CA GLY A 327 4.50 39.91 6.64
C GLY A 327 4.60 40.89 5.47
N ASP A 328 3.57 41.05 4.64
CA ASP A 328 3.53 42.04 3.55
C ASP A 328 3.09 43.43 4.07
N ASN A 329 3.90 44.04 4.93
CA ASN A 329 3.61 45.32 5.62
C ASN A 329 2.30 45.34 6.43
N PHE A 330 1.68 44.18 6.66
CA PHE A 330 0.47 44.00 7.44
C PHE A 330 0.82 43.45 8.82
N ASP A 331 0.48 44.20 9.88
CA ASP A 331 0.57 43.71 11.26
C ASP A 331 -0.65 42.83 11.57
N PRO A 332 -0.47 41.53 11.89
CA PRO A 332 -1.57 40.63 12.25
C PRO A 332 -2.47 41.15 13.39
N LYS A 333 -1.98 42.05 14.25
CA LYS A 333 -2.79 42.69 15.30
C LYS A 333 -3.92 43.57 14.75
N ASN A 334 -3.80 44.03 13.50
CA ASN A 334 -4.81 44.81 12.81
C ASN A 334 -5.80 43.93 12.02
N ALA A 335 -5.68 42.61 12.11
CA ALA A 335 -6.60 41.67 11.49
C ALA A 335 -8.02 41.88 12.01
N LYS A 336 -8.99 41.88 11.08
CA LYS A 336 -10.41 41.90 11.38
C LYS A 336 -10.97 40.48 11.33
N LYS A 337 -11.97 40.21 12.15
CA LYS A 337 -12.85 39.05 12.02
C LYS A 337 -13.98 39.37 11.05
N ALA A 338 -14.62 38.35 10.50
CA ALA A 338 -15.79 38.53 9.64
C ALA A 338 -16.91 39.34 10.33
N SER A 339 -17.06 39.19 11.65
CA SER A 339 -18.00 39.95 12.50
C SER A 339 -17.72 41.45 12.59
N ASP A 340 -16.47 41.87 12.31
CA ASP A 340 -16.04 43.26 12.48
C ASP A 340 -16.38 44.12 11.26
N PHE A 341 -16.85 43.50 10.17
CA PHE A 341 -17.32 44.17 8.97
C PHE A 341 -18.84 44.43 9.09
N PRO A 342 -19.29 45.70 9.22
CA PRO A 342 -20.69 46.01 9.48
C PRO A 342 -21.66 45.43 8.45
N PHE A 343 -21.29 45.48 7.16
CA PHE A 343 -22.12 44.97 6.06
C PHE A 343 -22.20 43.44 6.02
N LEU A 344 -21.12 42.73 6.39
CA LEU A 344 -21.16 41.27 6.52
C LEU A 344 -21.99 40.86 7.73
N ASN A 345 -21.85 41.57 8.85
CA ASN A 345 -22.62 41.31 10.05
C ASN A 345 -24.12 41.59 9.82
N GLU A 346 -24.47 42.68 9.14
CA GLU A 346 -25.85 42.97 8.73
C GLU A 346 -26.42 41.89 7.81
N TYR A 347 -25.64 41.46 6.80
CA TYR A 347 -26.02 40.37 5.91
C TYR A 347 -26.25 39.06 6.66
N ILE A 348 -25.30 38.64 7.51
CA ILE A 348 -25.41 37.41 8.32
C ILE A 348 -26.62 37.49 9.26
N ASN A 349 -26.87 38.65 9.88
CA ASN A 349 -28.03 38.84 10.76
C ASN A 349 -29.36 38.80 10.00
N GLY A 350 -29.37 39.19 8.72
CA GLY A 350 -30.54 39.11 7.84
C GLY A 350 -30.88 37.70 7.33
N LEU A 351 -29.98 36.73 7.49
CA LEU A 351 -30.23 35.35 7.08
C LEU A 351 -31.30 34.64 7.94
N SER A 352 -32.01 33.72 7.32
CA SER A 352 -32.99 32.85 7.98
C SER A 352 -32.33 31.94 9.03
N PRO A 353 -33.10 31.40 9.99
CA PRO A 353 -32.57 30.45 10.97
C PRO A 353 -31.92 29.22 10.33
N GLU A 354 -32.44 28.76 9.18
CA GLU A 354 -31.90 27.63 8.42
C GLU A 354 -30.55 27.98 7.77
N GLU A 355 -30.45 29.13 7.10
CA GLU A 355 -29.19 29.61 6.50
C GLU A 355 -28.11 29.89 7.55
N LYS A 356 -28.51 30.39 8.74
CA LYS A 356 -27.58 30.58 9.87
C LYS A 356 -27.09 29.27 10.45
N ALA A 357 -27.89 28.21 10.42
CA ALA A 357 -27.47 26.88 10.89
C ALA A 357 -26.49 26.23 9.91
N GLU A 358 -26.54 26.58 8.61
CA GLU A 358 -25.58 26.13 7.60
C GLU A 358 -24.27 26.93 7.61
N LEU A 359 -24.31 28.19 8.06
CA LEU A 359 -23.11 28.97 8.34
C LEU A 359 -22.38 28.38 9.57
N LYS A 360 -21.39 27.53 9.31
CA LYS A 360 -20.33 27.24 10.30
C LYS A 360 -19.73 28.56 10.82
N GLU A 361 -19.05 28.53 11.98
CA GLU A 361 -18.34 29.71 12.48
C GLU A 361 -17.49 30.34 11.37
N ALA A 362 -17.59 31.67 11.24
CA ALA A 362 -16.91 32.38 10.16
C ALA A 362 -15.39 32.18 10.29
N PRO A 363 -14.70 31.79 9.20
CA PRO A 363 -13.27 31.49 9.26
C PRO A 363 -12.50 32.73 9.70
N SER A 364 -11.62 32.53 10.69
CA SER A 364 -10.76 33.57 11.25
C SER A 364 -9.34 33.53 10.67
N TYR A 365 -8.96 32.41 10.08
CA TYR A 365 -7.65 32.17 9.50
C TYR A 365 -7.78 31.65 8.08
N PHE A 366 -6.91 32.15 7.20
CA PHE A 366 -6.87 31.81 5.80
C PHE A 366 -5.44 31.44 5.45
N TYR A 367 -5.24 30.27 4.83
CA TYR A 367 -3.93 29.82 4.41
C TYR A 367 -3.99 29.46 2.93
N GLN A 368 -2.96 29.86 2.18
CA GLN A 368 -2.68 29.30 0.86
C GLN A 368 -1.46 28.40 1.01
N VAL A 369 -1.62 27.12 0.71
CA VAL A 369 -0.54 26.14 0.68
C VAL A 369 -0.23 25.81 -0.76
N THR A 370 1.01 25.98 -1.14
CA THR A 370 1.57 25.56 -2.42
C THR A 370 2.20 24.19 -2.21
N PHE A 371 1.60 23.17 -2.81
CA PHE A 371 2.21 21.84 -2.90
C PHE A 371 2.99 21.76 -4.20
N GLU A 372 4.17 21.14 -4.15
CA GLU A 372 4.99 20.86 -5.32
C GLU A 372 5.17 19.36 -5.49
N LYS A 373 5.40 18.92 -6.73
CA LYS A 373 5.64 17.50 -7.07
C LYS A 373 6.94 17.38 -7.88
N PRO A 374 8.12 17.44 -7.23
CA PRO A 374 9.41 17.25 -7.89
C PRO A 374 9.54 15.85 -8.50
N GLY A 375 8.80 14.87 -7.96
CA GLY A 375 8.71 13.51 -8.50
C GLY A 375 7.94 13.43 -9.83
N GLY A 376 8.31 12.44 -10.64
CA GLY A 376 7.63 12.17 -11.92
C GLY A 376 6.27 11.48 -11.75
N LEU A 377 6.08 10.73 -10.67
CA LEU A 377 4.84 9.98 -10.43
C LEU A 377 3.72 10.89 -9.93
N VAL A 378 2.60 10.87 -10.65
CA VAL A 378 1.37 11.53 -10.24
C VAL A 378 0.75 10.73 -9.09
N MET A 379 0.47 11.38 -7.96
CA MET A 379 -0.17 10.79 -6.78
C MET A 379 -1.22 11.72 -6.17
N PRO A 380 -2.22 11.20 -5.41
CA PRO A 380 -3.05 12.05 -4.57
C PRO A 380 -2.19 12.75 -3.50
N ILE A 381 -2.64 13.91 -3.03
CA ILE A 381 -2.01 14.61 -1.90
C ILE A 381 -2.81 14.27 -0.65
N ILE A 382 -2.17 13.66 0.33
CA ILE A 382 -2.74 13.37 1.64
C ILE A 382 -2.10 14.35 2.63
N ALA A 383 -2.86 15.35 3.09
CA ALA A 383 -2.35 16.37 4.00
C ALA A 383 -3.01 16.22 5.38
N GLU A 384 -2.22 15.99 6.42
CA GLU A 384 -2.65 16.10 7.81
C GLU A 384 -2.35 17.50 8.35
N ILE A 385 -3.39 18.16 8.85
CA ILE A 385 -3.37 19.52 9.36
C ILE A 385 -3.52 19.45 10.87
N SER A 386 -2.58 20.01 11.61
CA SER A 386 -2.67 20.16 13.06
C SER A 386 -3.04 21.58 13.44
N TYR A 387 -3.92 21.73 14.42
CA TYR A 387 -4.41 23.01 14.90
C TYR A 387 -3.86 23.37 16.29
N ALA A 388 -3.88 24.65 16.62
CA ALA A 388 -3.40 25.17 17.91
C ALA A 388 -4.17 24.63 19.13
N ASP A 389 -5.41 24.16 18.95
CA ASP A 389 -6.22 23.54 20.01
C ASP A 389 -5.91 22.05 20.24
N GLY A 390 -4.95 21.49 19.49
CA GLY A 390 -4.55 20.08 19.55
C GLY A 390 -5.38 19.15 18.67
N THR A 391 -6.40 19.64 17.96
CA THR A 391 -7.15 18.83 17.00
C THR A 391 -6.39 18.65 15.69
N LYS A 392 -6.74 17.59 14.93
CA LYS A 392 -6.17 17.27 13.62
C LYS A 392 -7.27 17.05 12.59
N GLU A 393 -7.01 17.42 11.35
CA GLU A 393 -7.87 17.15 10.19
C GLU A 393 -7.02 16.55 9.06
N ARG A 394 -7.52 15.49 8.40
CA ARG A 394 -6.91 14.96 7.18
C ARG A 394 -7.69 15.41 5.95
N LYS A 395 -6.97 15.93 4.95
CA LYS A 395 -7.52 16.27 3.63
C LYS A 395 -6.79 15.51 2.55
N THR A 396 -7.56 14.77 1.76
CA THR A 396 -7.07 14.09 0.57
C THR A 396 -7.52 14.85 -0.67
N PHE A 397 -6.56 15.19 -1.54
CA PHE A 397 -6.83 15.74 -2.85
C PHE A 397 -6.49 14.68 -3.90
N PRO A 398 -7.39 14.42 -4.86
CA PRO A 398 -7.22 13.32 -5.79
C PRO A 398 -6.13 13.66 -6.84
N ALA A 399 -5.48 12.65 -7.41
CA ALA A 399 -4.40 12.79 -8.39
C ALA A 399 -4.72 13.73 -9.57
N GLN A 400 -5.99 13.84 -9.95
CA GLN A 400 -6.46 14.67 -11.06
C GLN A 400 -6.25 16.18 -10.84
N ILE A 401 -5.91 16.64 -9.62
CA ILE A 401 -5.54 18.04 -9.39
C ILE A 401 -4.32 18.48 -10.20
N TRP A 402 -3.40 17.55 -10.51
CA TRP A 402 -2.18 17.81 -11.27
C TRP A 402 -2.44 18.10 -12.76
N ARG A 403 -3.70 17.98 -13.23
CA ARG A 403 -4.07 18.38 -14.59
C ARG A 403 -4.10 19.90 -14.80
N TYR A 404 -4.20 20.67 -13.72
CA TYR A 404 -4.24 22.13 -13.79
C TYR A 404 -2.84 22.72 -13.91
N ASP A 405 -1.87 22.07 -13.26
CA ASP A 405 -0.44 22.32 -13.33
C ASP A 405 0.25 21.04 -12.83
N GLU A 406 1.20 20.53 -13.62
CA GLU A 406 1.84 19.24 -13.36
C GLU A 406 2.94 19.29 -12.29
N ASN A 407 3.36 20.50 -11.89
CA ASN A 407 4.47 20.72 -10.96
C ASN A 407 3.98 21.31 -9.64
N GLU A 408 3.05 22.27 -9.67
CA GLU A 408 2.65 23.03 -8.48
C GLU A 408 1.16 23.30 -8.41
N ILE A 409 0.55 23.03 -7.25
CA ILE A 409 -0.87 23.33 -7.03
C ILE A 409 -1.05 24.16 -5.76
N ASN A 410 -1.95 25.15 -5.85
CA ASN A 410 -2.33 26.00 -4.72
C ASN A 410 -3.65 25.50 -4.11
N LYS A 411 -3.68 25.32 -2.79
CA LYS A 411 -4.91 25.02 -2.02
C LYS A 411 -5.12 26.06 -0.94
N VAL A 412 -6.37 26.53 -0.87
CA VAL A 412 -6.78 27.51 0.14
C VAL A 412 -7.51 26.79 1.27
N PHE A 413 -7.03 26.96 2.49
CA PHE A 413 -7.64 26.46 3.72
C PHE A 413 -8.26 27.63 4.46
N LYS A 414 -9.57 27.51 4.75
CA LYS A 414 -10.35 28.50 5.49
C LYS A 414 -10.78 27.83 6.78
N THR A 415 -10.34 28.35 7.90
CA THR A 415 -10.56 27.72 9.21
C THR A 415 -10.79 28.77 10.30
N ASP A 416 -11.57 28.39 11.29
CA ASP A 416 -11.79 29.06 12.56
C ASP A 416 -10.60 28.91 13.53
N LYS A 417 -9.73 27.93 13.28
CA LYS A 417 -8.57 27.57 14.12
C LYS A 417 -7.26 27.91 13.44
N GLU A 418 -6.26 28.28 14.22
CA GLU A 418 -4.90 28.48 13.73
C GLU A 418 -4.27 27.13 13.37
N ILE A 419 -3.74 27.01 12.14
CA ILE A 419 -2.95 25.85 11.71
C ILE A 419 -1.53 26.01 12.26
N THR A 420 -1.05 25.00 12.98
CA THR A 420 0.30 24.95 13.55
C THR A 420 1.26 24.08 12.75
N SER A 421 0.76 23.04 12.09
CA SER A 421 1.56 22.25 11.16
C SER A 421 0.71 21.61 10.05
N ILE A 422 1.38 21.30 8.94
CA ILE A 422 0.85 20.51 7.83
C ILE A 422 1.90 19.46 7.48
N VAL A 423 1.49 18.20 7.34
CA VAL A 423 2.36 17.08 6.94
C VAL A 423 1.73 16.37 5.75
N VAL A 424 2.51 16.24 4.67
CA VAL A 424 2.15 15.44 3.49
C VAL A 424 2.53 13.97 3.72
N ASP A 425 1.62 13.09 3.37
CA ASP A 425 1.76 11.63 3.47
C ASP A 425 2.28 11.14 4.84
N PRO A 426 1.62 11.52 5.95
CA PRO A 426 2.11 11.24 7.30
C PRO A 426 2.21 9.73 7.62
N ASP A 427 1.46 8.89 6.91
CA ASP A 427 1.46 7.42 7.10
C ASP A 427 2.28 6.68 6.04
N LEU A 428 3.01 7.41 5.18
CA LEU A 428 3.90 6.87 4.12
C LEU A 428 3.17 5.95 3.13
N GLU A 429 1.96 6.34 2.74
CA GLU A 429 1.07 5.59 1.86
C GLU A 429 1.46 5.68 0.37
N THR A 430 2.23 6.71 -0.03
CA THR A 430 2.45 7.04 -1.45
C THR A 430 3.85 6.70 -1.98
N ALA A 431 4.68 6.07 -1.13
CA ALA A 431 6.08 5.75 -1.42
C ALA A 431 6.93 6.98 -1.79
N ASP A 432 6.70 8.10 -1.08
CA ASP A 432 7.48 9.32 -1.25
C ASP A 432 8.96 9.09 -0.94
N VAL A 433 9.84 9.44 -1.89
CA VAL A 433 11.28 9.21 -1.77
C VAL A 433 12.03 10.31 -1.02
N ASP A 434 11.41 11.48 -0.80
CA ASP A 434 12.01 12.59 -0.07
C ASP A 434 11.03 13.21 0.93
N THR A 435 10.97 12.63 2.13
CA THR A 435 10.10 13.14 3.19
C THR A 435 10.59 14.44 3.83
N THR A 436 11.76 14.97 3.45
CA THR A 436 12.32 16.18 4.07
C THR A 436 11.57 17.46 3.67
N ASN A 437 10.81 17.41 2.59
CA ASN A 437 9.99 18.53 2.10
C ASN A 437 8.49 18.39 2.46
N ASN A 438 8.09 17.34 3.18
CA ASN A 438 6.67 17.02 3.44
C ASN A 438 6.02 17.89 4.53
N ALA A 439 6.81 18.60 5.34
CA ALA A 439 6.33 19.26 6.55
C ALA A 439 6.43 20.79 6.49
N TRP A 440 5.38 21.45 6.98
CA TRP A 440 5.39 22.86 7.32
C TRP A 440 4.98 23.07 8.80
N PRO A 441 5.70 23.90 9.58
CA PRO A 441 7.02 24.44 9.24
C PRO A 441 8.01 23.29 9.03
N GLN A 442 9.01 23.49 8.17
CA GLN A 442 10.03 22.45 7.94
C GLN A 442 10.64 22.06 9.27
N GLU A 443 10.50 20.78 9.63
CA GLU A 443 11.19 20.25 10.78
C GLU A 443 12.69 20.32 10.50
N THR A 444 13.44 21.07 11.30
CA THR A 444 14.89 20.90 11.36
C THR A 444 15.15 19.48 11.84
N GLN A 445 15.30 18.52 10.93
CA GLN A 445 15.75 17.18 11.27
C GLN A 445 17.12 17.31 11.93
N GLN A 446 17.19 17.12 13.25
CA GLN A 446 18.47 16.93 13.91
C GLN A 446 19.11 15.68 13.28
N THR A 447 20.28 15.87 12.67
CA THR A 447 21.03 14.76 12.09
C THR A 447 21.30 13.70 13.15
N ASP A 448 21.47 12.43 12.77
CA ASP A 448 21.86 11.37 13.72
C ASP A 448 23.13 11.71 14.51
N PHE A 449 24.02 12.51 13.89
CA PHE A 449 25.19 13.07 14.54
C PHE A 449 24.85 14.12 15.62
N GLU A 450 23.86 14.98 15.38
CA GLU A 450 23.39 15.95 16.38
C GLU A 450 22.61 15.28 17.52
N LYS A 451 21.80 14.25 17.22
CA LYS A 451 21.16 13.41 18.24
C LYS A 451 22.20 12.73 19.12
N PHE A 452 23.20 12.07 18.51
CA PHE A 452 24.32 11.46 19.23
C PHE A 452 25.11 12.47 20.09
N LYS A 453 25.37 13.67 19.56
CA LYS A 453 26.09 14.74 20.28
C LYS A 453 25.28 15.28 21.47
N ASN A 454 23.96 15.29 21.37
CA ASN A 454 23.08 15.71 22.47
C ASN A 454 22.95 14.61 23.54
N GLU A 455 22.93 13.34 23.16
CA GLU A 455 22.99 12.21 24.09
C GLU A 455 24.32 12.15 24.87
N MET A 456 25.44 12.51 24.25
CA MET A 456 26.74 12.59 24.92
C MET A 456 26.92 13.80 25.86
N LYS A 457 25.96 14.73 25.88
CA LYS A 457 25.98 15.94 26.72
C LYS A 457 25.07 15.85 27.96
N ASN A 458 24.23 14.82 28.04
CA ASN A 458 23.49 14.42 29.24
C ASN A 458 24.19 13.23 29.90
#